data_AF-A0A6N3DMU3-F1
#
_entry.id   AF-A0A6N3DMU3-F1
#
_cell.length_a   1.000
_cell.length_b   1.000
_cell.length_c   1.000
_cell.angle_alpha   90.00
_cell.angle_beta   90.00
_cell.angle_gamma   90.00
#
_symmetry.space_group_name_H-M   'P 1'
#
loop_
_entity.id
_entity.type
_entity.pdbx_description
1 polymer ?
#
loop_
_entity_poly.entity_id
_entity_poly.type
_entity_poly.pdbx_seq_one_letter_code
_entity_poly.pdbx_strand_id
1 'polypeptide(L)'
;MENQNDQVLVTRKTELTGAQKAGYLFAGLLGGAGCAILASLCNIDAPYRSDCTKFALIGLGIRIALSVIGYIAMLPFTAMLY
;
A
#
# COMPACT_ATOMS: atom_id res chain seq x y z
N MET A 1 -29.22 15.62 -17.30
CA MET A 1 -29.52 14.37 -16.57
C MET A 1 -28.32 13.46 -16.81
N GLU A 2 -27.38 13.40 -15.87
CA GLU A 2 -26.24 12.48 -15.96
C GLU A 2 -26.78 11.06 -15.89
N ASN A 3 -26.47 10.26 -16.90
CA ASN A 3 -27.07 8.93 -17.08
C ASN A 3 -26.59 8.04 -15.92
N GLN A 4 -27.50 7.49 -15.12
CA GLN A 4 -27.15 6.58 -14.01
C GLN A 4 -26.27 5.41 -14.48
N ASN A 5 -26.39 5.02 -15.75
CA ASN A 5 -25.57 3.97 -16.34
C ASN A 5 -24.10 4.41 -16.53
N ASP A 6 -23.83 5.68 -16.80
CA ASP A 6 -22.48 6.24 -16.90
C ASP A 6 -21.82 6.34 -15.51
N GLN A 7 -22.57 6.76 -14.49
CA GLN A 7 -22.09 6.76 -13.09
C GLN A 7 -21.74 5.35 -12.59
N VAL A 8 -22.52 4.33 -12.95
CA VAL A 8 -22.22 2.92 -12.62
C VAL A 8 -21.01 2.40 -13.40
N LEU A 9 -20.84 2.82 -14.66
CA LEU A 9 -19.68 2.45 -15.48
C LEU A 9 -18.38 3.11 -14.97
N VAL A 10 -18.47 4.38 -14.54
CA VAL A 10 -17.37 5.13 -13.92
C VAL A 10 -17.02 4.51 -12.55
N THR A 11 -18.02 4.16 -11.74
CA THR A 11 -17.86 3.49 -10.43
C THR A 11 -17.16 2.12 -10.56
N ARG A 12 -17.53 1.31 -11.56
CA ARG A 12 -16.84 0.02 -11.80
C ARG A 12 -15.42 0.14 -12.34
N LYS A 13 -15.07 1.26 -12.99
CA LYS A 13 -13.69 1.56 -13.42
C LYS A 13 -12.85 2.23 -12.34
N THR A 14 -13.45 2.64 -11.23
CA THR A 14 -12.79 3.31 -10.10
C THR A 14 -12.36 2.37 -8.99
N GLU A 15 -12.76 1.11 -9.01
CA GLU A 15 -12.37 0.16 -7.97
C GLU A 15 -11.26 -0.77 -8.46
N LEU A 16 -10.18 -0.82 -7.67
CA LEU A 16 -9.12 -1.81 -7.88
C LEU A 16 -9.67 -3.23 -7.65
N THR A 17 -9.28 -4.15 -8.53
CA THR A 17 -9.50 -5.57 -8.29
C THR A 17 -8.78 -6.02 -7.01
N GLY A 18 -9.28 -7.06 -6.34
CA GLY A 18 -8.66 -7.57 -5.11
C GLY A 18 -7.19 -7.95 -5.30
N ALA A 19 -6.84 -8.52 -6.46
CA ALA A 19 -5.46 -8.83 -6.82
C ALA A 19 -4.57 -7.58 -6.93
N GLN A 20 -5.08 -6.48 -7.51
CA GLN A 20 -4.33 -5.22 -7.55
C GLN A 20 -4.15 -4.63 -6.16
N LYS A 21 -5.18 -4.63 -5.30
CA LYS A 21 -5.08 -4.14 -3.91
C LYS A 21 -3.99 -4.91 -3.14
N ALA A 22 -3.96 -6.24 -3.28
CA ALA A 22 -2.91 -7.08 -2.71
C ALA A 22 -1.53 -6.73 -3.30
N GLY A 23 -1.43 -6.53 -4.61
CA GLY A 23 -0.19 -6.14 -5.27
C GLY A 23 0.42 -4.85 -4.71
N TYR A 24 -0.38 -3.79 -4.54
CA TYR A 24 0.09 -2.54 -3.94
C TYR A 24 0.46 -2.70 -2.47
N LEU A 25 -0.26 -3.53 -1.72
CA LEU A 25 0.08 -3.87 -0.34
C LEU A 25 1.45 -4.54 -0.24
N PHE A 26 1.73 -5.54 -1.09
CA PHE A 26 3.05 -6.19 -1.14
C PHE A 26 4.14 -5.24 -1.62
N ALA A 27 3.85 -4.36 -2.59
CA ALA A 27 4.79 -3.35 -3.05
C ALA A 27 5.20 -2.41 -1.90
N GLY A 28 4.25 -1.96 -1.08
CA GLY A 28 4.53 -1.18 0.13
C GLY A 28 5.32 -1.94 1.18
N LEU A 29 4.97 -3.21 1.42
CA LEU A 29 5.64 -4.08 2.39
C LEU A 29 7.12 -4.31 2.03
N LEU A 30 7.42 -4.60 0.77
CA LEU A 30 8.78 -4.94 0.33
C LEU A 30 9.58 -3.69 -0.07
N GLY A 31 8.97 -2.78 -0.83
CA GLY A 31 9.62 -1.60 -1.39
C GLY A 31 9.61 -0.38 -0.46
N GLY A 32 8.78 -0.37 0.58
CA GLY A 32 8.75 0.70 1.58
C GLY A 32 8.26 2.04 1.00
N ALA A 33 8.80 3.14 1.53
CA ALA A 33 8.33 4.50 1.22
C ALA A 33 8.47 4.85 -0.27
N GLY A 34 9.53 4.39 -0.94
CA GLY A 34 9.72 4.59 -2.37
C GLY A 34 8.58 3.99 -3.21
N CYS A 35 8.14 2.78 -2.88
CA CYS A 35 7.02 2.14 -3.57
C CYS A 35 5.66 2.79 -3.27
N ALA A 36 5.45 3.36 -2.08
CA ALA A 36 4.23 4.11 -1.79
C ALA A 36 4.15 5.40 -2.63
N ILE A 37 5.27 6.11 -2.81
CA ILE A 37 5.36 7.30 -3.66
C ILE A 37 5.16 6.91 -5.13
N LEU A 38 5.82 5.85 -5.60
CA LEU A 38 5.67 5.35 -6.98
C LEU A 38 4.24 4.90 -7.27
N ALA A 39 3.56 4.21 -6.35
CA ALA A 39 2.14 3.85 -6.51
C ALA A 39 1.24 5.08 -6.68
N SER A 40 1.64 6.22 -6.12
CA SER A 40 0.93 7.48 -6.26
C SER A 40 1.22 8.20 -7.57
N LEU A 41 2.47 8.16 -8.03
CA LEU A 41 2.95 8.81 -9.26
C LEU A 41 2.54 8.04 -10.52
N CYS A 42 2.71 6.71 -10.52
CA CYS A 42 2.32 5.84 -11.64
C CYS A 42 0.82 5.83 -11.89
N ASN A 43 0.02 6.32 -10.93
CA ASN A 43 -1.42 6.36 -11.01
C ASN A 43 -1.97 7.80 -10.90
N ILE A 44 -1.18 8.84 -11.16
CA ILE A 44 -1.56 10.23 -10.87
C ILE A 44 -2.87 10.67 -11.54
N ASP A 45 -3.11 10.21 -12.78
CA ASP A 45 -4.29 10.51 -13.58
C ASP A 45 -5.41 9.45 -13.43
N ALA A 46 -5.17 8.39 -12.66
CA ALA A 46 -6.13 7.33 -12.47
C ALA A 46 -7.12 7.70 -11.34
N PRO A 47 -8.43 7.51 -11.54
CA PRO A 47 -9.43 7.89 -10.54
C PRO A 47 -9.35 7.00 -9.27
N TYR A 48 -8.62 5.89 -9.33
CA TYR A 48 -8.35 4.95 -8.22
C TYR A 48 -6.98 5.13 -7.54
N ARG A 49 -6.22 6.18 -7.88
CA ARG A 49 -4.90 6.50 -7.31
C ARG A 49 -4.85 6.44 -5.78
N SER A 50 -5.87 7.01 -5.16
CA SER A 50 -5.99 7.09 -3.70
C SER A 50 -5.99 5.69 -3.09
N ASP A 51 -6.71 4.75 -3.70
CA ASP A 51 -6.75 3.37 -3.26
C ASP A 51 -5.39 2.67 -3.44
N CYS A 52 -4.72 2.80 -4.59
CA CYS A 52 -3.38 2.23 -4.80
C CYS A 52 -2.39 2.72 -3.73
N THR A 53 -2.36 4.04 -3.51
CA THR A 53 -1.46 4.67 -2.53
C THR A 53 -1.80 4.20 -1.12
N LYS A 54 -3.09 4.08 -0.78
CA LYS A 54 -3.55 3.61 0.53
C LYS A 54 -3.07 2.18 0.82
N PHE A 55 -3.22 1.26 -0.14
CA PHE A 55 -2.74 -0.12 0.05
C PHE A 55 -1.21 -0.19 0.18
N ALA A 56 -0.48 0.61 -0.61
CA ALA A 56 0.98 0.71 -0.46
C ALA A 56 1.40 1.30 0.90
N LEU A 57 0.67 2.28 1.43
CA LEU A 57 0.92 2.82 2.76
C LEU A 57 0.60 1.82 3.88
N ILE A 58 -0.44 1.00 3.73
CA ILE A 58 -0.73 -0.09 4.66
C ILE A 58 0.43 -1.09 4.68
N GLY A 59 0.92 -1.49 3.50
CA GLY A 59 2.10 -2.36 3.38
C GLY A 59 3.33 -1.78 4.07
N LEU A 60 3.61 -0.50 3.86
CA LEU A 60 4.70 0.22 4.53
C LEU A 60 4.53 0.24 6.06
N GLY A 61 3.32 0.50 6.55
CA GLY A 61 3.02 0.46 7.98
C GLY A 61 3.32 -0.90 8.61
N ILE A 62 2.92 -1.98 7.93
CA ILE A 62 3.23 -3.36 8.37
C ILE A 62 4.74 -3.58 8.40
N ARG A 63 5.48 -3.16 7.36
CA ARG A 63 6.94 -3.27 7.32
C ARG A 63 7.60 -2.59 8.51
N ILE A 64 7.17 -1.37 8.83
CA ILE A 64 7.72 -0.60 9.96
C ILE A 64 7.42 -1.32 11.27
N ALA A 65 6.17 -1.75 11.48
CA ALA A 65 5.77 -2.48 12.68
C ALA A 65 6.60 -3.78 12.87
N LEU A 66 6.75 -4.58 11.82
CA LEU A 66 7.58 -5.80 11.85
C LEU A 66 9.04 -5.49 12.16
N SER A 67 9.57 -4.40 11.61
CA SER A 67 10.96 -3.98 11.85
C SER A 67 11.18 -3.57 13.31
N VAL A 68 10.24 -2.83 13.90
CA VAL A 68 10.27 -2.42 15.32
C VAL A 68 10.17 -3.64 16.22
N ILE A 69 9.22 -4.54 15.97
CA ILE A 69 9.05 -5.77 16.75
C ILE A 69 10.30 -6.64 16.66
N GLY A 70 10.84 -6.84 15.46
CA GLY A 70 12.07 -7.60 15.24
C GLY A 70 13.27 -6.99 15.97
N TYR A 71 13.41 -5.66 15.94
CA TYR A 71 14.46 -4.97 16.68
C TYR A 71 14.35 -5.20 18.19
N ILE A 72 13.16 -5.02 18.77
CA ILE A 72 12.91 -5.26 20.20
C ILE A 72 13.20 -6.72 20.58
N ALA A 73 12.79 -7.68 19.75
CA ALA A 73 13.06 -9.09 19.97
C ALA A 73 14.56 -9.44 19.93
N MET A 74 15.38 -8.68 19.20
CA MET A 74 16.82 -8.87 19.08
C MET A 74 17.63 -8.17 20.19
N LEU A 75 17.04 -7.25 20.96
CA LEU A 75 17.68 -6.58 22.10
C LEU A 75 18.30 -7.54 23.13
N PRO A 76 17.63 -8.59 23.62
CA PRO A 76 18.24 -9.51 24.59
C PRO A 76 19.43 -10.29 24.03
N PHE A 77 19.44 -10.60 22.73
CA PHE A 77 20.55 -11.30 22.09
C PHE A 77 21.76 -10.40 21.86
N THR A 78 21.52 -9.14 21.47
CA THR A 78 22.58 -8.14 21.33
C THR A 78 23.19 -7.76 22.69
N ALA A 79 22.40 -7.77 23.77
CA ALA A 79 22.90 -7.56 25.12
C ALA A 79 23.77 -8.71 25.66
N MET A 80 23.62 -9.95 25.15
CA MET A 80 24.47 -11.08 25.52
C MET A 80 25.82 -11.13 24.77
N LEU A 81 26.00 -10.31 23.74
CA LEU A 81 27.26 -10.20 22.98
C LEU A 81 28.24 -9.15 23.55
N TYR A 82 27.82 -8.41 24.59
CA TYR A 82 28.64 -7.47 25.37
C TYR A 82 28.92 -8.03 26.76
#